data_AF-A0AAV5V2H2-F1
#
_entry.id   AF-A0AAV5V2H2-F1
#
_cell.length_a   1.000
_cell.length_b   1.000
_cell.length_c   1.000
_cell.angle_alpha   90.00
_cell.angle_beta   90.00
_cell.angle_gamma   90.00
#
_symmetry.space_group_name_H-M   'P 1'
#
loop_
_entity.id
_entity.type
_entity.pdbx_description
1 polymer ?
#
loop_
_entity_poly.entity_id
_entity_poly.type
_entity_poly.pdbx_seq_one_letter_code
_entity_poly.pdbx_strand_id
1 'polypeptide(L)'
;PSISNNLTNFTLAGLIDTDYHLAMSLLGSISVLVSIVLIYLIILKTPLASKQYRIGLVVLQLCFLFFDVHWCFLFVPLFTLPYFAGYCTGLLCTTIKIDMHLHMIFTLLMATETFAWFFICMLQRHQVLL
;
A
#
# COMPACT_ATOMS: atom_id res chain seq x y z
N PRO A 1 -4.51 24.60 -36.77
CA PRO A 1 -5.18 23.34 -36.34
C PRO A 1 -4.47 22.54 -35.23
N SER A 2 -3.26 22.93 -34.76
CA SER A 2 -2.49 22.19 -33.75
C SER A 2 -2.77 22.57 -32.29
N ILE A 3 -3.43 23.69 -32.02
CA ILE A 3 -3.68 24.20 -30.66
C ILE A 3 -4.82 23.43 -29.97
N SER A 4 -5.86 23.06 -30.74
CA SER A 4 -7.00 22.25 -30.29
C SER A 4 -6.55 20.91 -29.71
N ASN A 5 -5.66 20.20 -30.41
CA ASN A 5 -5.21 18.86 -30.00
C ASN A 5 -4.35 18.89 -28.72
N ASN A 6 -3.60 19.97 -28.51
CA ASN A 6 -2.83 20.13 -27.28
C ASN A 6 -3.74 20.46 -26.09
N LEU A 7 -4.75 21.31 -26.27
CA LEU A 7 -5.71 21.62 -25.21
C LEU A 7 -6.48 20.38 -24.74
N THR A 8 -6.92 19.54 -25.69
CA THR A 8 -7.62 18.28 -25.38
C THR A 8 -6.72 17.25 -24.70
N ASN A 9 -5.43 17.20 -25.07
CA ASN A 9 -4.47 16.31 -24.42
C ASN A 9 -4.16 16.74 -22.99
N PHE A 10 -4.06 18.05 -22.72
CA PHE A 10 -3.85 18.57 -21.37
C PHE A 10 -5.06 18.38 -20.45
N THR A 11 -6.29 18.60 -20.94
CA THR A 11 -7.50 18.32 -20.15
C THR A 11 -7.71 16.83 -19.92
N LEU A 12 -7.40 15.98 -20.90
CA LEU A 12 -7.50 14.53 -20.74
C LEU A 12 -6.48 14.01 -19.72
N ALA A 13 -5.23 14.48 -19.76
CA ALA A 13 -4.21 14.11 -18.77
C ALA A 13 -4.62 14.50 -17.34
N GLY A 14 -5.15 15.71 -17.14
CA GLY A 14 -5.63 16.14 -15.82
C GLY A 14 -6.84 15.36 -15.30
N LEU A 15 -7.73 14.91 -16.19
CA LEU A 15 -8.87 14.04 -15.84
C LEU A 15 -8.38 12.67 -15.38
N ILE A 16 -7.46 12.09 -16.15
CA ILE A 16 -6.82 10.80 -15.87
C ILE A 16 -6.13 10.84 -14.49
N ASP A 17 -5.35 11.88 -14.19
CA ASP A 17 -4.68 12.04 -12.90
C ASP A 17 -5.69 12.11 -11.75
N THR A 18 -6.77 12.86 -11.92
CA THR A 18 -7.83 13.01 -10.90
C THR A 18 -8.55 11.69 -10.62
N ASP A 19 -8.88 10.94 -11.66
CA ASP A 19 -9.52 9.62 -11.55
C ASP A 19 -8.59 8.60 -10.87
N TYR A 20 -7.28 8.63 -11.17
CA TYR A 20 -6.29 7.78 -10.50
C TYR A 20 -6.16 8.10 -9.01
N HIS A 21 -6.09 9.38 -8.64
CA HIS A 21 -6.02 9.81 -7.26
C HIS A 21 -7.24 9.35 -6.45
N LEU A 22 -8.44 9.46 -7.05
CA LEU A 22 -9.67 8.98 -6.44
C LEU A 22 -9.66 7.45 -6.27
N ALA A 23 -9.28 6.71 -7.32
CA ALA A 23 -9.22 5.26 -7.29
C ALA A 23 -8.25 4.74 -6.23
N MET A 24 -7.03 5.32 -6.14
CA MET A 24 -6.04 4.94 -5.13
C MET A 24 -6.51 5.23 -3.71
N SER A 25 -7.17 6.38 -3.49
CA SER A 25 -7.72 6.74 -2.19
C SER A 25 -8.86 5.80 -1.76
N LEU A 26 -9.71 5.40 -2.69
CA LEU A 26 -10.79 4.42 -2.45
C LEU A 26 -10.22 3.03 -2.13
N LEU A 27 -9.25 2.55 -2.92
CA LEU A 27 -8.59 1.28 -2.68
C LEU A 27 -7.90 1.23 -1.33
N GLY A 28 -7.14 2.28 -0.99
CA GLY A 28 -6.49 2.41 0.31
C GLY A 28 -7.50 2.42 1.46
N SER A 29 -8.60 3.16 1.32
CA SER A 29 -9.65 3.22 2.34
C SER A 29 -10.30 1.86 2.59
N ILE A 30 -10.64 1.13 1.52
CA ILE A 30 -11.20 -0.23 1.61
C ILE A 30 -10.19 -1.17 2.26
N SER A 31 -8.92 -1.11 1.87
CA SER A 31 -7.88 -1.98 2.43
C SER A 31 -7.64 -1.73 3.92
N VAL A 32 -7.67 -0.46 4.36
CA VAL A 32 -7.59 -0.10 5.78
C VAL A 32 -8.79 -0.65 6.56
N LEU A 33 -10.01 -0.53 6.03
CA LEU A 33 -11.21 -1.08 6.67
C LEU A 33 -11.12 -2.60 6.80
N VAL A 34 -10.73 -3.29 5.74
CA VAL A 34 -10.53 -4.75 5.75
C VAL A 34 -9.45 -5.12 6.76
N SER A 35 -8.34 -4.38 6.81
CA SER A 35 -7.25 -4.62 7.77
C SER A 35 -7.70 -4.49 9.22
N ILE A 36 -8.53 -3.49 9.54
CA ILE A 36 -9.11 -3.30 10.88
C ILE A 36 -10.03 -4.48 11.24
N VAL A 37 -10.89 -4.90 10.31
CA VAL A 37 -11.78 -6.05 10.50
C VAL A 37 -10.98 -7.34 10.71
N LEU A 38 -9.89 -7.53 9.97
CA LEU A 38 -8.99 -8.67 10.13
C LEU A 38 -8.31 -8.67 11.50
N ILE A 39 -7.78 -7.53 11.96
CA ILE A 39 -7.21 -7.40 13.32
C ILE A 39 -8.26 -7.75 14.38
N TYR A 40 -9.48 -7.23 14.23
CA TYR A 40 -10.59 -7.52 15.13
C TYR A 40 -10.94 -9.01 15.17
N LEU A 41 -11.03 -9.66 14.00
CA LEU A 41 -11.27 -11.10 13.87
C LEU A 41 -10.13 -11.92 14.51
N ILE A 42 -8.87 -11.54 14.27
CA ILE A 42 -7.69 -12.19 14.86
C ILE A 42 -7.71 -12.09 16.39
N ILE A 43 -8.24 -10.99 16.94
CA ILE A 43 -8.30 -10.80 18.38
C ILE A 43 -9.42 -11.63 19.03
N LEU A 44 -10.59 -11.71 18.41
CA LEU A 44 -11.79 -12.30 19.01
C LEU A 44 -12.04 -13.76 18.65
N LYS A 45 -11.74 -14.15 17.41
CA LYS A 45 -12.19 -15.43 16.83
C LYS A 45 -11.06 -16.45 16.62
N THR A 46 -9.84 -16.12 17.03
CA THR A 46 -8.67 -16.96 16.80
C THR A 46 -8.23 -17.65 18.10
N PRO A 47 -8.83 -18.82 18.46
CA PRO A 47 -8.37 -19.67 19.55
C PRO A 47 -7.20 -20.54 19.06
N LEU A 48 -6.09 -19.93 18.66
CA LEU A 48 -4.90 -20.70 18.30
C LEU A 48 -4.06 -20.97 19.53
N ALA A 49 -3.70 -22.24 19.71
CA ALA A 49 -2.99 -22.80 20.86
C ALA A 49 -1.62 -22.15 21.16
N SER A 50 -1.11 -21.27 20.28
CA SER A 50 0.14 -20.55 20.48
C SER A 50 -0.04 -19.03 20.42
N LYS A 51 0.26 -18.37 21.54
CA LYS A 51 0.30 -16.91 21.67
C LYS A 51 1.23 -16.25 20.63
N GLN A 52 2.30 -16.93 20.23
CA GLN A 52 3.28 -16.42 19.26
C GLN A 52 2.70 -16.28 17.84
N TYR A 53 1.90 -17.26 17.41
CA TYR A 53 1.27 -17.24 16.08
C TYR A 53 0.27 -16.08 15.95
N ARG A 54 -0.53 -15.84 16.99
CA ARG A 54 -1.48 -14.72 17.02
C ARG A 54 -0.77 -13.37 16.93
N ILE A 55 0.35 -13.21 17.63
CA ILE A 55 1.15 -11.97 17.56
C ILE A 55 1.72 -11.80 16.15
N GLY A 56 2.26 -12.86 15.54
CA GLY A 56 2.77 -12.82 14.16
C GLY A 56 1.71 -12.35 13.16
N LEU A 57 0.49 -12.87 13.24
CA LEU A 57 -0.62 -12.44 12.37
C LEU A 57 -1.03 -10.97 12.58
N VAL A 58 -1.04 -10.49 13.82
CA VAL A 58 -1.36 -9.07 14.11
C VAL A 58 -0.25 -8.16 13.57
N VAL A 59 1.02 -8.53 13.75
CA VAL A 59 2.16 -7.78 13.21
C VAL A 59 2.09 -7.75 11.68
N LEU A 60 1.81 -8.88 11.05
CA LEU A 60 1.64 -8.96 9.59
C LEU A 60 0.53 -8.02 9.10
N GLN A 61 -0.64 -8.03 9.77
CA GLN A 61 -1.76 -7.16 9.38
C GLN A 61 -1.43 -5.68 9.61
N LEU A 62 -0.65 -5.37 10.65
CA LEU A 62 -0.17 -4.01 10.91
C LEU A 62 0.82 -3.54 9.83
N CYS A 63 1.71 -4.42 9.36
CA CYS A 63 2.60 -4.14 8.23
C CYS A 63 1.81 -3.83 6.97
N PHE A 64 0.76 -4.59 6.64
CA PHE A 64 -0.11 -4.30 5.51
C PHE A 64 -0.83 -2.96 5.65
N LEU A 65 -1.40 -2.67 6.83
CA LEU A 65 -2.07 -1.39 7.07
C LEU A 65 -1.09 -0.21 6.92
N PHE A 66 0.13 -0.35 7.43
CA PHE A 66 1.15 0.68 7.28
C PHE A 66 1.55 0.86 5.80
N PHE A 67 1.70 -0.25 5.07
CA PHE A 67 2.00 -0.23 3.64
C PHE A 67 0.89 0.46 2.84
N ASP A 68 -0.37 0.13 3.09
CA ASP A 68 -1.52 0.73 2.41
C ASP A 68 -1.62 2.23 2.70
N VAL A 69 -1.42 2.65 3.96
CA VAL A 69 -1.40 4.07 4.32
C VAL A 69 -0.27 4.79 3.59
N HIS A 70 0.93 4.20 3.56
CA HIS A 70 2.09 4.78 2.89
C HIS A 70 1.87 4.89 1.37
N TRP A 71 1.37 3.84 0.73
CA TRP A 71 1.23 3.75 -0.71
C TRP A 71 0.03 4.54 -1.25
N CYS A 72 -1.11 4.47 -0.57
CA CYS A 72 -2.37 5.06 -1.04
C CYS A 72 -2.59 6.51 -0.61
N PHE A 73 -1.90 6.99 0.44
CA PHE A 73 -2.09 8.37 0.92
C PHE A 73 -0.80 9.20 0.88
N LEU A 74 0.33 8.63 1.30
CA LEU A 74 1.57 9.41 1.42
C LEU A 74 2.31 9.56 0.09
N PHE A 75 2.32 8.52 -0.75
CA PHE A 75 3.09 8.52 -1.99
C PHE A 75 2.25 8.64 -3.25
N VAL A 76 1.17 7.85 -3.36
CA VAL A 76 0.32 7.72 -4.56
C VAL A 76 1.16 7.69 -5.85
N PRO A 77 1.73 6.53 -6.21
CA PRO A 77 2.53 6.44 -7.42
C PRO A 77 1.64 6.64 -8.66
N LEU A 78 1.90 7.70 -9.43
CA LEU A 78 1.33 7.82 -10.77
C LEU A 78 2.25 7.11 -11.76
N PHE A 79 1.74 6.03 -12.36
CA PHE A 79 2.39 5.34 -13.46
C PHE A 79 2.02 6.03 -14.78
N THR A 80 2.74 7.09 -15.13
CA THR A 80 2.54 7.78 -16.41
C THR A 80 3.17 6.99 -17.56
N LEU A 81 2.39 6.13 -18.23
CA LEU A 81 2.82 5.54 -19.52
C LEU A 81 3.21 6.67 -20.50
N PRO A 82 4.31 6.58 -21.27
CA PRO A 82 5.13 5.40 -21.56
C PRO A 82 6.37 5.21 -20.68
N TYR A 83 6.65 6.11 -19.73
CA TYR A 83 7.82 6.00 -18.86
C TYR A 83 7.41 5.46 -17.49
N PHE A 84 8.04 4.39 -17.02
CA PHE A 84 7.96 3.94 -15.61
C PHE A 84 8.62 4.95 -14.64
N ALA A 85 8.54 6.24 -14.94
CA ALA A 85 8.89 7.33 -14.05
C ALA A 85 7.72 7.51 -13.09
N GLY A 86 7.80 6.85 -11.93
CA GLY A 86 6.87 7.07 -10.84
C GLY A 86 7.04 8.51 -10.35
N TYR A 87 6.10 9.39 -10.72
CA TYR A 87 5.98 10.68 -10.06
C TYR A 87 5.16 10.49 -8.79
N CYS A 88 5.72 10.93 -7.67
CA CYS A 88 5.04 10.99 -6.40
C CYS A 88 4.23 12.28 -6.30
N THR A 89 2.93 12.13 -6.24
CA THR A 89 1.96 13.22 -6.08
C THR A 89 1.29 13.20 -4.70
N GLY A 90 1.69 12.28 -3.82
CA GLY A 90 1.19 12.19 -2.45
C GLY A 90 1.68 13.32 -1.53
N LEU A 91 1.17 13.30 -0.30
CA LEU A 91 1.39 14.36 0.70
C LEU A 91 2.88 14.58 1.00
N LEU A 92 3.71 13.54 1.03
CA LEU A 92 5.13 13.65 1.39
C LEU A 92 5.95 14.34 0.30
N CYS A 93 5.63 14.10 -0.96
CA CYS A 93 6.39 14.70 -2.06
C CYS A 93 5.96 16.13 -2.33
N THR A 94 4.69 16.45 -2.06
CA THR A 94 4.18 17.83 -2.15
C THR A 94 4.64 18.71 -0.99
N THR A 95 4.70 18.18 0.24
CA THR A 95 5.04 18.98 1.44
C THR A 95 6.52 18.96 1.80
N ILE A 96 7.19 17.81 1.71
CA ILE A 96 8.58 17.62 2.22
C ILE A 96 9.59 17.47 1.07
N LYS A 97 9.13 17.31 -0.18
CA LYS A 97 10.00 17.11 -1.37
C LYS A 97 11.03 15.99 -1.18
N ILE A 98 10.59 14.88 -0.58
CA ILE A 98 11.43 13.70 -0.41
C ILE A 98 11.77 13.10 -1.77
N ASP A 99 13.02 12.67 -1.92
CA ASP A 99 13.49 12.02 -3.15
C ASP A 99 12.81 10.66 -3.39
N MET A 100 12.47 10.38 -4.65
CA MET A 100 11.78 9.16 -5.08
C MET A 100 12.58 7.90 -4.72
N HIS A 101 13.91 8.00 -4.79
CA HIS A 101 14.80 6.89 -4.46
C HIS A 101 14.64 6.43 -3.01
N LEU A 102 14.47 7.37 -2.08
CA LEU A 102 14.30 7.04 -0.66
C LEU A 102 12.97 6.33 -0.41
N HIS A 103 11.91 6.75 -1.11
CA HIS A 103 10.64 6.05 -1.06
C HIS A 103 10.71 4.62 -1.64
N MET A 104 11.40 4.44 -2.77
CA MET A 104 11.60 3.09 -3.34
C MET A 104 12.33 2.16 -2.38
N ILE A 105 13.38 2.65 -1.72
CA ILE A 105 14.13 1.88 -0.72
C ILE A 105 13.23 1.51 0.46
N PHE A 106 12.47 2.47 0.98
CA PHE A 106 11.55 2.24 2.10
C PHE A 106 10.50 1.18 1.76
N THR A 107 9.92 1.26 0.57
CA THR A 107 8.91 0.31 0.09
C THR A 107 9.48 -1.09 -0.08
N LEU A 108 10.70 -1.20 -0.63
CA LEU A 108 11.38 -2.48 -0.77
C LEU A 108 11.62 -3.13 0.60
N LEU A 109 12.09 -2.35 1.58
CA LEU A 109 12.33 -2.84 2.94
C LEU A 109 11.03 -3.33 3.60
N MET A 110 9.96 -2.53 3.53
CA MET A 110 8.64 -2.92 4.05
C MET A 110 8.10 -4.18 3.37
N ALA A 111 8.29 -4.33 2.06
CA ALA A 111 7.86 -5.52 1.32
C ALA A 111 8.64 -6.77 1.77
N THR A 112 9.96 -6.66 1.97
CA THR A 112 10.78 -7.79 2.46
C THR A 112 10.40 -8.21 3.87
N GLU A 113 10.16 -7.26 4.78
CA GLU A 113 9.73 -7.55 6.15
C GLU A 113 8.35 -8.23 6.18
N THR A 114 7.41 -7.72 5.38
CA THR A 114 6.06 -8.31 5.27
C THR A 114 6.13 -9.75 4.74
N PHE A 115 6.99 -10.00 3.75
CA PHE A 115 7.23 -11.33 3.23
C PHE A 115 7.84 -12.26 4.28
N ALA A 116 8.84 -11.80 5.04
CA ALA A 116 9.43 -12.59 6.11
C ALA A 116 8.40 -12.99 7.19
N TRP A 117 7.58 -12.03 7.64
CA TRP A 117 6.50 -12.30 8.61
C TRP A 117 5.45 -13.27 8.06
N PHE A 118 5.12 -13.17 6.78
CA PHE A 118 4.21 -14.11 6.12
C PHE A 118 4.76 -15.54 6.15
N PHE A 119 6.04 -15.72 5.83
CA PHE A 119 6.71 -17.02 5.91
C PHE A 119 6.75 -17.58 7.34
N ILE A 120 7.08 -16.76 8.32
CA ILE A 120 7.10 -17.16 9.74
C ILE A 120 5.71 -17.62 10.18
N CYS A 121 4.65 -16.87 9.83
CA CYS A 121 3.28 -17.26 10.15
C CYS A 121 2.93 -18.61 9.49
N MET A 122 3.28 -18.81 8.23
CA MET A 122 3.05 -20.08 7.52
C MET A 122 3.74 -21.27 8.21
N LEU A 123 4.99 -21.10 8.64
CA LEU A 123 5.74 -22.13 9.37
C LEU A 123 5.10 -22.44 10.73
N GLN A 124 4.75 -21.41 11.49
CA GLN A 124 4.07 -21.55 12.78
C GLN A 124 2.73 -22.26 12.64
N ARG A 125 1.97 -21.99 11.57
CA ARG A 125 0.71 -22.70 11.28
C ARG A 125 0.94 -24.20 11.08
N HIS A 126 2.01 -24.58 10.37
CA HIS A 126 2.34 -25.98 10.15
C HIS A 126 2.79 -26.68 11.45
N GLN A 127 3.53 -25.98 12.31
CA GLN A 127 3.99 -26.54 13.59
C GLN A 127 2.86 -26.75 14.60
N VAL A 128 1.76 -26.00 14.52
CA VAL A 128 0.60 -26.19 15.40
C VAL A 128 -0.24 -27.42 14.99
N LEU A 129 -0.10 -27.92 13.76
CA LEU A 129 -0.83 -29.08 13.26
C LEU A 129 -0.09 -30.42 13.50
N LEU A 130 1.19 -30.36 13.88
CA LEU A 130 2.03 -31.51 14.26
C LEU A 130 1.99 -31.71 15.77
#